data_AF-A0A3D1Q9A2-F1
#
_entry.id   AF-A0A3D1Q9A2-F1
#
_cell.length_a   1.000
_cell.length_b   1.000
_cell.length_c   1.000
_cell.angle_alpha   90.00
_cell.angle_beta   90.00
_cell.angle_gamma   90.00
#
_symmetry.space_group_name_H-M   'P 1'
#
loop_
_entity.id
_entity.type
_entity.pdbx_description
1 polymer ?
#
loop_
_entity_poly.entity_id
_entity_poly.type
_entity_poly.pdbx_seq_one_letter_code
_entity_poly.pdbx_strand_id
1 'polypeptide(L)'
;MFTNNEKVKPEVVGTDPAHANSPVFKDGTYKVPQLRGVWAVAPYFHDGSAKTLMDVVNHYDQQFKLDLSEAEKSDLVEYLKSLY
;
A
#
# COMPACT_ATOMS: atom_id res chain seq x y z
N MET A 1 2.75 -3.62 -19.44
CA MET A 1 2.69 -2.52 -18.45
C MET A 1 1.51 -2.82 -17.53
N PHE A 2 1.73 -3.51 -16.41
CA PHE A 2 0.65 -3.96 -15.52
C PHE A 2 0.28 -2.83 -14.56
N THR A 3 -0.66 -1.98 -14.97
CA THR A 3 -1.45 -1.18 -14.04
C THR A 3 -2.77 -1.91 -13.83
N ASN A 4 -3.14 -2.23 -12.59
CA ASN A 4 -4.56 -2.28 -12.31
C ASN A 4 -5.05 -0.82 -12.37
N ASN A 5 -5.86 -0.49 -13.37
CA ASN A 5 -6.43 0.84 -13.57
C ASN A 5 -7.76 1.01 -12.80
N GLU A 6 -8.07 0.07 -11.90
CA GLU A 6 -9.27 0.08 -11.08
C GLU A 6 -9.13 1.05 -9.93
N LYS A 7 -10.20 1.80 -9.75
CA LYS A 7 -10.44 2.70 -8.64
C LYS A 7 -10.96 1.87 -7.47
N VAL A 8 -10.21 1.79 -6.37
CA VAL A 8 -10.60 0.99 -5.21
C VAL A 8 -11.07 1.91 -4.09
N LYS A 9 -12.18 1.56 -3.44
CA LYS A 9 -12.68 2.34 -2.29
C LYS A 9 -11.73 2.26 -1.09
N PRO A 10 -11.63 3.31 -0.26
CA PRO A 10 -10.85 3.37 0.98
C PRO A 10 -11.18 2.23 1.94
N GLU A 11 -12.41 1.76 1.90
CA GLU A 11 -12.91 0.65 2.73
C GLU A 11 -12.17 -0.68 2.46
N VAL A 12 -11.49 -0.82 1.30
CA VAL A 12 -10.86 -2.08 0.87
C VAL A 12 -9.33 -2.07 1.05
N VAL A 13 -8.68 -0.89 1.02
CA VAL A 13 -7.20 -0.75 1.04
C VAL A 13 -6.73 0.21 2.16
N GLY A 14 -7.68 0.86 2.82
CA GLY A 14 -7.57 2.06 3.67
C GLY A 14 -6.22 2.35 4.30
N THR A 15 -5.58 3.41 3.81
CA THR A 15 -4.47 4.10 4.48
C THR A 15 -4.83 5.52 4.92
N ASP A 16 -5.84 6.14 4.30
CA ASP A 16 -6.38 7.43 4.75
C ASP A 16 -7.87 7.56 4.33
N PRO A 17 -8.86 7.59 5.23
CA PRO A 17 -10.25 7.88 4.86
C PRO A 17 -10.54 9.38 4.62
N ALA A 18 -9.63 10.28 5.01
CA ALA A 18 -9.81 11.73 4.88
C ALA A 18 -9.44 12.26 3.48
N HIS A 19 -8.40 11.71 2.83
CA HIS A 19 -8.06 12.06 1.44
C HIS A 19 -9.15 11.68 0.42
N ALA A 20 -9.88 10.60 0.67
CA ALA A 20 -10.99 10.16 -0.17
C ALA A 20 -12.23 11.07 -0.08
N ASN A 21 -12.36 11.86 0.99
CA ASN A 21 -13.44 12.83 1.17
C ASN A 21 -13.06 14.24 0.70
N SER A 22 -11.89 14.42 0.07
CA SER A 22 -11.48 15.71 -0.46
C SER A 22 -12.34 16.09 -1.69
N PRO A 23 -12.86 17.33 -1.78
CA PRO A 23 -13.71 17.79 -2.90
C PRO A 23 -13.01 17.78 -4.27
N VAL A 24 -11.70 17.54 -4.29
CA VAL A 24 -10.86 17.40 -5.50
C VAL A 24 -10.92 15.96 -6.07
N PHE A 25 -11.10 14.94 -5.23
CA PHE A 25 -11.23 13.53 -5.60
C PHE A 25 -12.67 13.07 -5.38
N LYS A 26 -13.58 13.56 -6.24
CA LYS A 26 -15.05 13.44 -6.12
C LYS A 26 -15.63 12.01 -6.02
N ASP A 27 -14.85 10.97 -6.23
CA ASP A 27 -15.30 9.57 -6.19
C ASP A 27 -14.79 8.78 -4.99
N GLY A 28 -13.92 9.36 -4.16
CA GLY A 28 -13.40 8.70 -2.96
C GLY A 28 -12.76 7.36 -3.27
N THR A 29 -11.88 7.30 -4.27
CA THR A 29 -11.18 6.08 -4.68
C THR A 29 -9.68 6.27 -4.79
N TYR A 30 -8.93 5.19 -4.55
CA TYR A 30 -7.48 5.12 -4.68
C TYR A 30 -7.08 4.37 -5.93
N LYS A 31 -6.00 4.84 -6.57
CA LYS A 31 -5.32 4.10 -7.64
C LYS A 31 -4.20 3.29 -7.00
N VAL A 32 -4.20 1.98 -7.23
CA VAL A 32 -3.13 1.11 -6.74
C VAL A 32 -1.82 1.48 -7.45
N PRO A 33 -0.78 1.96 -6.72
CA PRO A 33 0.50 2.29 -7.32
C PRO A 33 1.20 1.02 -7.84
N GLN A 34 2.06 1.18 -8.85
CA GLN A 34 2.86 0.06 -9.34
C GLN A 34 3.86 -0.37 -8.27
N LEU A 35 4.01 -1.68 -8.07
CA LEU A 35 4.98 -2.24 -7.11
C LEU A 35 6.40 -2.40 -7.69
N ARG A 36 6.60 -2.13 -8.99
CA ARG A 36 7.95 -2.12 -9.58
C ARG A 36 8.76 -0.94 -9.05
N GLY A 37 9.97 -1.22 -8.59
CA GLY A 37 10.86 -0.23 -8.01
C GLY A 37 10.34 0.37 -6.70
N VAL A 38 9.36 -0.28 -6.04
CA VAL A 38 8.72 0.28 -4.85
C VAL A 38 9.73 0.58 -3.73
N TRP A 39 10.77 -0.24 -3.61
CA TRP A 39 11.84 -0.05 -2.64
C TRP A 39 12.57 1.31 -2.72
N ALA A 40 12.51 2.01 -3.86
CA ALA A 40 13.25 3.25 -4.10
C ALA A 40 12.45 4.54 -3.80
N VAL A 41 11.16 4.43 -3.47
CA VAL A 41 10.22 5.58 -3.45
C VAL A 41 9.61 5.85 -2.07
N ALA A 42 10.32 5.54 -0.99
CA ALA A 42 9.89 5.93 0.36
C ALA A 42 9.79 7.47 0.51
N PRO A 43 8.86 8.01 1.33
CA PRO A 43 7.88 7.31 2.17
C PRO A 43 6.68 6.74 1.38
N TYR A 44 6.09 5.68 1.92
CA TYR A 44 5.00 4.91 1.33
C TYR A 44 3.62 5.43 1.79
N PHE A 45 2.58 4.99 1.07
CA PHE A 45 1.20 5.47 1.19
C PHE A 45 0.99 6.91 0.71
N HIS A 46 -0.27 7.31 0.57
CA HIS A 46 -0.64 8.61 0.02
C HIS A 46 -0.35 9.77 0.99
N ASP A 47 -0.32 9.48 2.29
CA ASP A 47 -0.03 10.42 3.38
C ASP A 47 1.43 10.34 3.87
N GLY A 48 2.23 9.42 3.33
CA GLY A 48 3.61 9.20 3.75
C GLY A 48 3.75 8.57 5.16
N SER A 49 2.68 7.97 5.71
CA SER A 49 2.69 7.44 7.07
C SER A 49 3.61 6.23 7.26
N ALA A 50 3.85 5.45 6.21
CA ALA A 50 4.78 4.32 6.24
C ALA A 50 6.18 4.74 5.76
N LYS A 51 7.21 4.55 6.59
CA LYS A 51 8.58 4.95 6.25
C LYS A 51 9.37 3.82 5.60
N THR A 52 8.98 2.58 5.86
CA THR A 52 9.65 1.37 5.40
C THR A 52 8.66 0.42 4.72
N LEU A 53 9.18 -0.49 3.89
CA LEU A 53 8.35 -1.58 3.34
C LEU A 53 7.79 -2.47 4.45
N MET A 54 8.51 -2.63 5.56
CA MET A 54 8.03 -3.40 6.71
C MET A 54 6.78 -2.74 7.34
N ASP A 55 6.74 -1.40 7.41
CA ASP A 55 5.54 -0.67 7.87
C ASP A 55 4.35 -0.94 6.94
N VAL A 56 4.59 -1.00 5.62
CA VAL A 56 3.57 -1.33 4.63
C VAL A 56 3.03 -2.75 4.83
N VAL A 57 3.92 -3.72 5.02
CA VAL A 57 3.52 -5.12 5.26
C VAL A 57 2.73 -5.25 6.56
N ASN A 58 3.20 -4.62 7.63
CA ASN A 58 2.51 -4.64 8.93
C ASN A 58 1.12 -4.00 8.87
N HIS A 59 0.96 -2.91 8.12
CA HIS A 59 -0.35 -2.32 7.90
C HIS A 59 -1.32 -3.32 7.27
N TYR A 60 -0.94 -3.97 6.17
CA TYR A 60 -1.83 -4.91 5.48
C TYR A 60 -2.05 -6.21 6.24
N ASP A 61 -1.06 -6.71 6.97
CA ASP A 61 -1.21 -7.84 7.89
C ASP A 61 -2.32 -7.56 8.92
N GLN A 62 -2.33 -6.36 9.50
CA GLN A 62 -3.35 -5.92 10.44
C GLN A 62 -4.72 -5.66 9.78
N GLN A 63 -4.75 -4.97 8.63
CA GLN A 63 -5.99 -4.64 7.94
C GLN A 63 -6.74 -5.89 7.48
N PHE A 64 -6.01 -6.87 6.92
CA PHE A 64 -6.61 -8.09 6.40
C PHE A 64 -6.60 -9.27 7.38
N LYS A 65 -6.01 -9.09 8.58
CA LYS A 65 -5.88 -10.13 9.61
C LYS A 65 -5.26 -11.40 9.04
N LEU A 66 -4.08 -11.25 8.43
CA LEU A 66 -3.40 -12.34 7.73
C LEU A 66 -2.61 -13.25 8.68
N ASP A 67 -2.36 -12.79 9.91
CA ASP A 67 -1.61 -13.49 10.95
C ASP A 67 -0.23 -13.98 10.45
N LEU A 68 0.46 -13.12 9.70
CA LEU A 68 1.77 -13.44 9.14
C LEU A 68 2.83 -13.51 10.24
N SER A 69 3.69 -14.52 10.17
CA SER A 69 4.89 -14.61 10.99
C SER A 69 5.94 -13.57 10.60
N GLU A 70 6.85 -13.25 11.53
CA GLU A 70 7.96 -12.33 11.25
C GLU A 70 8.84 -12.77 10.06
N ALA A 71 9.00 -14.09 9.87
CA ALA A 71 9.72 -14.64 8.73
C ALA A 71 9.00 -14.35 7.40
N GLU A 72 7.70 -14.61 7.34
CA GLU A 72 6.89 -14.34 6.14
C GLU A 72 6.85 -12.86 5.79
N LYS A 73 6.79 -11.99 6.81
CA LYS A 73 6.88 -10.53 6.61
C LYS A 73 8.22 -10.12 6.02
N SER A 74 9.32 -10.66 6.55
CA SER A 74 10.66 -10.41 6.03
C SER A 74 10.82 -10.88 4.59
N ASP A 75 10.35 -12.10 4.29
CA ASP A 75 10.41 -12.67 2.94
C ASP A 75 9.59 -11.83 1.95
N LEU A 76 8.43 -11.32 2.36
CA LEU A 76 7.61 -10.45 1.53
C LEU A 76 8.29 -9.11 1.26
N VAL A 77 8.99 -8.54 2.25
CA VAL A 77 9.80 -7.32 2.06
C VAL A 77 10.93 -7.57 1.06
N GLU A 78 11.64 -8.69 1.16
CA GLU A 78 12.70 -9.04 0.21
C GLU A 78 12.15 -9.27 -1.19
N TYR A 79 11.00 -9.94 -1.30
CA TYR A 79 10.29 -10.09 -2.56
C TYR A 79 9.95 -8.73 -3.19
N LEU A 80 9.41 -7.77 -2.41
CA LEU A 80 9.11 -6.42 -2.90
C LEU A 80 10.36 -5.66 -3.37
N LYS A 81 11.52 -5.86 -2.73
CA LYS A 81 12.80 -5.29 -3.18
C LYS A 81 13.29 -5.88 -4.50
N SER A 82 12.94 -7.13 -4.79
CA SER A 82 13.32 -7.81 -6.04
C SER A 82 12.54 -7.33 -7.27
N LEU A 83 11.45 -6.58 -7.07
CA LEU A 83 10.63 -6.05 -8.15
C LEU A 83 11.29 -4.81 -8.77
N TYR A 84 11.96 -5.00 -9.91
CA TYR A 84 12.48 -3.92 -10.76
C TYR A 84 11.49 -3.52 -11.87
#